data_AF-A0A6N2ZKQ8-F1
#
_entry.id   AF-A0A6N2ZKQ8-F1
#
_cell.length_a   1.000
_cell.length_b   1.000
_cell.length_c   1.000
_cell.angle_alpha   90.00
_cell.angle_beta   90.00
_cell.angle_gamma   90.00
#
_symmetry.space_group_name_H-M   'P 1'
#
loop_
_entity.id
_entity.type
_entity.pdbx_description
1 polymer ?
#
loop_
_entity_poly.entity_id
_entity_poly.type
_entity_poly.pdbx_seq_one_letter_code
_entity_poly.pdbx_strand_id
1 'polypeptide(L)' 'MVYAFVFMVHIGQLIEQELRRQRRSVSWFAKELYCDRTNVYKLFRKESIDTLLLYRISCVLSHDFFKYYTDDFVSGNKS' A
#
# COMPACT_ATOMS: atom_id res chain seq x y z
N MET A 1 4.42 22.75 -20.36
CA MET A 1 3.95 22.74 -18.97
C MET A 1 3.49 21.33 -18.65
N VAL A 2 4.44 20.47 -18.30
CA VAL A 2 4.17 19.11 -17.85
C VAL A 2 4.63 19.07 -16.40
N TYR A 3 3.72 19.38 -15.49
CA TYR A 3 3.93 18.96 -14.11
C TYR A 3 3.84 17.43 -14.16
N ALA A 4 4.99 16.78 -14.35
CA ALA A 4 5.13 15.36 -14.13
C ALA A 4 4.73 15.15 -12.67
N PHE A 5 3.51 14.70 -12.51
CA PHE A 5 2.87 14.41 -11.25
C PHE A 5 3.78 13.38 -10.59
N VAL A 6 4.64 13.84 -9.68
CA VAL A 6 5.22 12.99 -8.63
C VAL A 6 3.99 12.45 -7.91
N PHE A 7 3.47 11.31 -8.34
CA PHE A 7 2.38 10.63 -7.66
C PHE A 7 3.03 10.17 -6.37
N MET A 8 2.99 11.03 -5.34
CA MET A 8 3.40 10.68 -3.98
C MET A 8 2.74 9.34 -3.67
N VAL A 9 3.55 8.28 -3.67
CA VAL A 9 3.07 6.90 -3.59
C VAL A 9 2.38 6.76 -2.25
N HIS A 10 1.05 6.88 -2.24
CA HIS A 10 0.27 6.79 -1.02
C HIS A 10 -0.05 5.32 -0.75
N ILE A 11 0.88 4.64 -0.10
CA ILE A 11 0.87 3.17 0.01
C ILE A 11 -0.38 2.63 0.70
N GLY A 12 -0.93 3.36 1.69
CA GLY A 12 -2.17 2.97 2.36
C GLY A 12 -3.36 2.88 1.41
N GLN A 13 -3.43 3.75 0.40
CA GLN A 13 -4.51 3.74 -0.59
C GLN A 13 -4.33 2.60 -1.59
N LEU A 14 -3.10 2.32 -2.01
CA LEU A 14 -2.78 1.18 -2.88
C LEU A 14 -3.13 -0.15 -2.20
N ILE A 15 -2.85 -0.27 -0.91
CA ILE A 15 -3.23 -1.45 -0.11
C ILE A 15 -4.76 -1.59 -0.03
N GLU A 16 -5.50 -0.49 0.17
CA GLU A 16 -6.96 -0.51 0.18
C GLU A 16 -7.52 -0.93 -1.19
N GLN A 17 -6.97 -0.39 -2.27
CA GLN A 17 -7.36 -0.72 -3.64
C GLN A 17 -7.14 -2.21 -3.92
N GLU A 18 -5.98 -2.76 -3.53
CA GLU A 18 -5.66 -4.17 -3.74
C GLU A 18 -6.56 -5.09 -2.91
N LEU A 19 -6.82 -4.74 -1.65
CA LEU A 19 -7.77 -5.48 -0.81
C LEU A 19 -9.17 -5.53 -1.43
N ARG A 20 -9.65 -4.39 -1.94
CA ARG A 20 -10.94 -4.28 -2.64
C ARG A 20 -10.94 -5.05 -3.96
N ARG A 21 -9.84 -5.02 -4.73
CA ARG A 21 -9.66 -5.78 -5.98
C ARG A 21 -9.80 -7.28 -5.73
N GLN A 22 -9.26 -7.77 -4.61
CA GLN A 22 -9.40 -9.17 -4.18
C GLN A 22 -10.75 -9.50 -3.55
N ARG A 23 -11.66 -8.53 -3.42
CA ARG A 23 -12.99 -8.66 -2.78
C ARG A 23 -12.92 -9.16 -1.34
N ARG A 24 -11.84 -8.83 -0.64
CA ARG A 24 -11.66 -9.17 0.79
C ARG A 24 -12.24 -8.06 1.66
N SER A 25 -12.74 -8.43 2.83
CA SER A 25 -13.30 -7.47 3.79
C SER A 25 -12.21 -6.90 4.71
N VAL A 26 -12.45 -5.70 5.23
CA VAL A 26 -11.59 -5.08 6.27
C VAL A 26 -11.48 -5.98 7.50
N SER A 27 -12.55 -6.66 7.89
CA SER A 27 -12.55 -7.60 9.02
C SER A 27 -11.64 -8.80 8.78
N TRP A 28 -11.62 -9.33 7.55
CA TRP A 28 -10.69 -10.40 7.18
C TRP A 28 -9.24 -9.90 7.25
N PHE A 29 -8.97 -8.73 6.69
CA PHE A 29 -7.62 -8.17 6.66
C PHE A 29 -7.09 -7.85 8.07
N ALA A 30 -7.94 -7.31 8.94
CA ALA A 30 -7.63 -7.05 10.34
C ALA A 30 -7.23 -8.36 11.07
N LYS A 31 -7.95 -9.45 10.81
CA LYS A 31 -7.66 -10.77 11.36
C LYS A 31 -6.31 -11.32 10.89
N GLU A 32 -6.02 -11.25 9.59
CA GLU A 32 -4.73 -11.72 9.03
C GLU A 32 -3.54 -10.90 9.54
N LEU A 33 -3.75 -9.61 9.81
CA LEU A 33 -2.73 -8.73 10.40
C LEU A 33 -2.68 -8.77 11.92
N TYR A 34 -3.52 -9.57 12.58
CA TYR A 34 -3.65 -9.63 14.04
C TYR A 34 -3.85 -8.25 14.69
N CYS A 35 -4.72 -7.42 14.10
CA CYS A 35 -5.02 -6.08 14.58
C CYS A 35 -6.51 -5.75 14.50
N ASP A 36 -6.91 -4.60 15.07
CA ASP A 36 -8.29 -4.14 15.02
C ASP A 36 -8.65 -3.46 13.69
N ARG A 37 -9.94 -3.51 13.34
CA ARG A 37 -10.47 -2.82 12.14
C ARG A 37 -10.15 -1.33 12.11
N THR A 38 -10.14 -0.67 13.27
CA THR A 38 -9.77 0.74 13.40
C THR A 38 -8.33 1.00 12.95
N ASN A 39 -7.41 0.07 13.23
CA ASN A 39 -6.02 0.18 12.79
C ASN A 39 -5.89 -0.01 11.28
N VAL A 40 -6.73 -0.86 10.68
CA VAL A 40 -6.81 -1.00 9.22
C VAL A 40 -7.29 0.29 8.55
N TYR A 41 -8.35 0.93 9.07
CA TYR A 41 -8.79 2.22 8.53
C TYR A 41 -7.74 3.33 8.70
N LYS A 42 -7.00 3.33 9.81
CA LYS A 42 -5.85 4.24 10.00
C LYS A 42 -4.74 3.93 9.00
N LEU A 43 -4.47 2.66 8.74
CA LEU A 43 -3.46 2.20 7.77
C LEU A 43 -3.75 2.71 6.37
N PHE A 44 -5.00 2.68 5.91
CA PHE A 44 -5.36 3.17 4.57
C PHE A 44 -5.12 4.68 4.39
N ARG A 45 -5.09 5.45 5.49
CA ARG A 45 -4.81 6.89 5.48
C ARG A 45 -3.32 7.22 5.61
N LYS A 46 -2.45 6.21 5.76
CA LYS A 46 -1.01 6.43 5.85
C LYS A 46 -0.40 6.54 4.46
N GLU A 47 0.29 7.65 4.23
CA GLU A 47 1.07 7.86 3.01
C GLU A 47 2.22 6.85 2.91
N SER A 48 2.91 6.63 4.02
CA SER A 48 3.98 5.64 4.16
C SER A 48 3.77 4.75 5.38
N ILE A 49 4.30 3.54 5.32
CA ILE A 49 4.26 2.58 6.44
C ILE A 49 5.64 1.95 6.64
N ASP A 50 5.86 1.43 7.84
CA ASP A 50 7.08 0.70 8.18
C ASP A 50 7.30 -0.49 7.23
N THR A 51 8.56 -0.75 6.86
CA THR A 51 8.93 -1.75 5.85
C THR A 51 8.57 -3.18 6.27
N LEU A 52 8.64 -3.51 7.57
CA LEU A 52 8.25 -4.84 8.05
C LEU A 52 6.73 -5.02 7.97
N LEU A 53 5.96 -3.97 8.26
CA LEU A 53 4.51 -3.99 8.09
C LEU A 53 4.13 -4.11 6.61
N LEU A 54 4.80 -3.37 5.72
CA LEU A 54 4.61 -3.45 4.28
C LEU A 54 4.90 -4.87 3.75
N TYR A 55 5.98 -5.48 4.23
CA TYR A 55 6.32 -6.87 3.88
C TYR A 55 5.22 -7.85 4.31
N ARG A 56 4.75 -7.77 5.56
CA ARG A 56 3.66 -8.63 6.04
C ARG A 56 2.38 -8.47 5.21
N ILE A 57 2.02 -7.23 4.88
CA ILE A 57 0.85 -6.93 4.04
C ILE A 57 1.04 -7.51 2.64
N SER A 58 2.24 -7.37 2.07
CA SER A 58 2.61 -7.95 0.78
C SER A 58 2.43 -9.47 0.77
N CYS A 59 2.81 -10.15 1.85
CA CYS A 59 2.58 -11.58 1.99
C CYS A 59 1.09 -11.92 2.12
N VAL A 60 0.35 -11.24 3.00
CA VAL A 60 -1.09 -11.49 3.25
C VAL A 60 -1.92 -11.29 1.98
N LEU A 61 -1.62 -10.26 1.20
CA LEU A 61 -2.32 -9.97 -0.05
C LEU A 61 -1.64 -10.63 -1.27
N SER A 62 -0.50 -11.30 -1.10
CA SER A 62 0.29 -11.88 -2.19
C SER A 62 0.54 -10.88 -3.34
N HIS A 63 0.87 -9.65 -2.98
CA HIS A 63 1.11 -8.54 -3.92
C HIS A 63 2.38 -7.78 -3.51
N ASP A 64 3.28 -7.55 -4.46
CA ASP A 64 4.52 -6.83 -4.18
C ASP A 64 4.28 -5.31 -4.15
N PHE A 65 4.07 -4.77 -2.95
CA PHE A 65 3.88 -3.34 -2.76
C PHE A 65 5.19 -2.53 -2.82
N PHE A 66 6.37 -3.17 -2.70
CA PHE A 66 7.65 -2.45 -2.82
C PHE A 66 7.88 -1.97 -4.24
N LYS A 67 7.31 -2.68 -5.22
CA LYS A 67 7.40 -2.31 -6.65
C LYS A 67 6.94 -0.89 -6.93
N TYR A 68 5.93 -0.38 -6.23
CA TYR A 68 5.46 1.00 -6.42
C TYR A 68 6.55 2.03 -6.09
N TYR A 69 7.38 1.77 -5.08
CA TYR A 69 8.50 2.65 -4.73
C TYR A 69 9.66 2.51 -5.71
N THR A 70 9.96 1.28 -6.18
CA THR A 70 11.04 1.09 -7.16
C THR A 70 10.68 1.68 -8.51
N ASP A 71 9.43 1.56 -8.94
CA ASP A 71 8.95 2.09 -10.22
C ASP A 71 8.96 3.63 -10.20
N ASP A 72 8.57 4.25 -9.08
CA ASP A 72 8.68 5.70 -8.85
C ASP A 72 10.15 6.17 -8.88
N PHE A 73 11.04 5.48 -8.17
CA PHE A 73 12.47 5.78 -8.16
C PHE A 73 13.12 5.66 -9.56
N VAL A 74 12.79 4.61 -10.32
CA VAL A 74 13.31 4.43 -11.69
C VAL A 74 12.75 5.50 -12.63
N SER A 75 11.50 5.90 -12.46
CA SER A 75 10.87 6.94 -13.29
C SER A 75 11.48 8.32 -13.02
N GLY A 76 11.86 8.62 -11.77
CA GLY A 76 12.58 9.84 -11.41
C GLY A 76 14.01 9.93 -11.99
N ASN A 77 14.66 8.80 -12.25
CA ASN A 77 16.02 8.75 -12.84
C ASN A 77 16.05 8.85 -14.38
N LYS A 78 14.90 8.97 -15.04
CA LYS A 78 14.79 9.11 -16.51
C LYS A 78 14.65 10.56 -16.98
N SER A 79 14.82 11.54 -16.09
CA SER A 79 14.80 12.99 -16.41
C SER A 79 16.21 13.55 -16.57
#